data_AF-A0A831SMF2-F1
#
_entry.id   AF-A0A831SMF2-F1
#
_cell.length_a   1.000
_cell.length_b   1.000
_cell.length_c   1.000
_cell.angle_alpha   90.00
_cell.angle_beta   90.00
_cell.angle_gamma   90.00
#
_symmetry.space_group_name_H-M   'P 1'
#
loop_
_entity.id
_entity.type
_entity.pdbx_description
1 polymer ?
#
loop_
_entity_poly.entity_id
_entity_poly.type
_entity_poly.pdbx_seq_one_letter_code
_entity_poly.pdbx_strand_id
1 'polypeptide(L)'
;MKQSLTFFRQFAILVLFVGLTACGSKSDPLKAEIEESMQTISDQLTVLKAVTMEQNSVVDGLEEDLKWEYSPEFEKGVKAYVAEVEHLNDNVSELNSIYDELAGHMEKLEKGAPLEYSHTLIEEMAMEKIDRAEEIFESNEQIQEKLFELEEQLDEL
;
A
#
# COMPACT_ATOMS: atom_id res chain seq x y z
N MET A 1 13.21 -16.21 -16.35
CA MET A 1 13.31 -16.57 -14.92
C MET A 1 11.91 -16.91 -14.42
N LYS A 2 11.67 -18.02 -13.72
CA LYS A 2 10.31 -18.52 -13.36
C LYS A 2 10.13 -18.75 -11.85
N GLN A 3 10.93 -18.09 -11.01
CA GLN A 3 11.05 -18.43 -9.58
C GLN A 3 10.44 -17.38 -8.63
N SER A 4 10.16 -16.15 -9.09
CA SER A 4 9.59 -15.08 -8.25
C SER A 4 8.10 -15.28 -7.94
N LEU A 5 7.35 -15.92 -8.84
CA LEU A 5 5.90 -16.20 -8.73
C LEU A 5 5.49 -17.04 -7.50
N THR A 6 6.43 -17.69 -6.82
CA THR A 6 6.15 -18.55 -5.67
C THR A 6 6.16 -17.83 -4.32
N PHE A 7 6.81 -16.67 -4.19
CA PHE A 7 6.99 -16.04 -2.88
C PHE A 7 5.74 -15.30 -2.40
N PHE A 8 5.09 -14.53 -3.28
CA PHE A 8 3.91 -13.75 -2.92
C PHE A 8 2.67 -14.62 -2.66
N ARG A 9 2.50 -15.68 -3.46
CA ARG A 9 1.35 -16.58 -3.32
C ARG A 9 1.40 -17.46 -2.05
N GLN A 10 2.58 -17.60 -1.44
CA GLN A 10 2.75 -18.37 -0.20
C GLN A 10 2.48 -17.54 1.07
N PHE A 11 2.60 -16.21 1.00
CA PHE A 11 2.38 -15.35 2.17
C PHE A 11 0.88 -15.13 2.47
N ALA A 12 0.03 -15.17 1.45
CA ALA A 12 -1.43 -15.03 1.58
C ALA A 12 -2.11 -16.17 2.39
N ILE A 13 -1.42 -17.29 2.64
CA ILE A 13 -2.01 -18.47 3.31
C ILE A 13 -1.83 -18.43 4.83
N LEU A 14 -1.00 -17.53 5.38
CA LEU A 14 -0.57 -17.63 6.79
C LEU A 14 -1.34 -16.75 7.79
N VAL A 15 -2.25 -15.88 7.34
CA VAL A 15 -2.93 -14.91 8.22
C VAL A 15 -4.30 -15.42 8.74
N LEU A 16 -4.81 -16.55 8.24
CA LEU A 16 -6.23 -16.89 8.43
C LEU A 16 -6.65 -17.55 9.75
N PHE A 17 -5.80 -17.74 10.76
CA PHE A 17 -6.24 -18.43 11.99
C PHE A 17 -5.52 -18.03 13.28
N VAL A 18 -5.89 -16.90 13.89
CA VAL A 18 -5.89 -16.76 15.37
C VAL A 18 -7.04 -15.86 15.86
N GLY A 19 -8.28 -16.20 15.50
CA GLY A 19 -9.45 -15.68 16.21
C GLY A 19 -9.91 -16.68 17.27
N LEU A 20 -9.64 -16.44 18.56
CA LEU A 20 -10.50 -16.89 19.68
C LEU A 20 -10.06 -16.34 21.05
N THR A 21 -10.96 -15.51 21.60
CA THR A 21 -11.16 -15.16 23.03
C THR A 21 -10.17 -14.18 23.66
N ALA A 22 -10.54 -13.14 24.44
CA ALA A 22 -11.70 -13.00 25.31
C ALA A 22 -11.99 -11.53 25.71
N CYS A 23 -13.29 -11.20 25.83
CA CYS A 23 -13.93 -10.36 26.85
C CYS A 23 -13.09 -9.29 27.58
N GLY A 24 -13.21 -8.05 27.09
CA GLY A 24 -12.79 -6.81 27.73
C GLY A 24 -13.64 -5.67 27.16
N SER A 25 -13.47 -4.45 27.62
CA SER A 25 -14.26 -3.26 27.24
C SER A 25 -14.50 -3.08 25.72
N LYS A 26 -15.55 -2.36 25.31
CA LYS A 26 -15.79 -2.02 23.88
C LYS A 26 -14.60 -1.34 23.18
N SER A 27 -13.64 -0.78 23.92
CA SER A 27 -12.40 -0.26 23.34
C SER A 27 -11.39 -1.34 22.96
N ASP A 28 -11.47 -2.54 23.54
CA ASP A 28 -10.49 -3.61 23.28
C ASP A 28 -10.60 -4.21 21.86
N PRO A 29 -11.80 -4.40 21.28
CA PRO A 29 -11.94 -4.83 19.89
C PRO A 29 -11.41 -3.80 18.88
N LEU A 30 -11.80 -2.53 19.03
CA LEU A 30 -11.35 -1.45 18.12
C LEU A 30 -9.83 -1.24 18.19
N LYS A 31 -9.25 -1.35 19.39
CA LYS A 31 -7.79 -1.29 19.54
C LYS A 31 -7.12 -2.46 18.83
N ALA A 32 -7.60 -3.68 19.02
CA ALA A 32 -7.03 -4.85 18.35
C ALA A 32 -7.09 -4.71 16.82
N GLU A 33 -8.21 -4.19 16.30
CA GLU A 33 -8.40 -3.95 14.87
C GLU A 33 -7.44 -2.87 14.34
N ILE A 34 -7.31 -1.73 15.03
CA ILE A 34 -6.34 -0.69 14.67
C ILE A 34 -4.90 -1.24 14.73
N GLU A 35 -4.54 -2.02 15.75
CA GLU A 35 -3.22 -2.64 15.88
C GLU A 35 -2.92 -3.58 14.71
N GLU A 36 -3.87 -4.45 14.35
CA GLU A 36 -3.75 -5.39 13.23
C GLU A 36 -3.63 -4.66 11.89
N SER A 37 -4.46 -3.63 11.64
CA SER A 37 -4.38 -2.83 10.43
C SER A 37 -3.06 -2.05 10.35
N MET A 38 -2.60 -1.45 11.45
CA MET A 38 -1.31 -0.76 11.49
C MET A 38 -0.15 -1.73 11.18
N GLN A 39 -0.17 -2.93 11.75
CA GLN A 39 0.83 -3.95 11.44
C GLN A 39 0.81 -4.32 9.94
N THR A 40 -0.38 -4.54 9.39
CA THR A 40 -0.56 -4.85 7.96
C THR A 40 -0.05 -3.71 7.06
N ILE A 41 -0.40 -2.46 7.38
CA ILE A 41 0.08 -1.28 6.65
C ILE A 41 1.61 -1.16 6.73
N SER A 42 2.20 -1.38 7.90
CA SER A 42 3.67 -1.35 8.09
C SER A 42 4.38 -2.41 7.22
N ASP A 43 3.84 -3.62 7.17
CA ASP A 43 4.40 -4.70 6.35
C ASP A 43 4.28 -4.36 4.86
N GLN A 44 3.11 -3.88 4.42
CA GLN A 44 2.89 -3.42 3.05
C GLN A 44 3.82 -2.26 2.67
N LEU A 45 3.95 -1.24 3.51
CA LEU A 45 4.86 -0.11 3.29
C LEU A 45 6.31 -0.55 3.13
N THR A 46 6.74 -1.56 3.88
CA THR A 46 8.10 -2.09 3.77
C THR A 46 8.34 -2.71 2.40
N VAL A 47 7.39 -3.50 1.90
CA VAL A 47 7.46 -4.10 0.57
C VAL A 47 7.36 -3.04 -0.53
N LEU A 48 6.35 -2.16 -0.45
CA LEU A 48 6.10 -1.14 -1.46
C LEU A 48 7.24 -0.15 -1.58
N LYS A 49 7.92 0.24 -0.48
CA LYS A 49 9.10 1.11 -0.55
C LYS A 49 10.23 0.46 -1.35
N ALA A 50 10.47 -0.83 -1.18
CA ALA A 50 11.48 -1.56 -1.94
C ALA A 50 11.11 -1.63 -3.43
N VAL A 51 9.86 -2.00 -3.74
CA VAL A 51 9.35 -2.05 -5.12
C VAL A 51 9.45 -0.66 -5.76
N THR A 52 8.98 0.38 -5.09
CA THR A 52 8.98 1.76 -5.60
C THR A 52 10.39 2.26 -5.91
N MET A 53 11.38 1.91 -5.08
CA MET A 53 12.79 2.24 -5.38
C MET A 53 13.28 1.56 -6.66
N GLU A 54 12.93 0.29 -6.86
CA GLU A 54 13.28 -0.46 -8.07
C GLU A 54 12.60 0.14 -9.31
N GLN A 55 11.30 0.41 -9.25
CA GLN A 55 10.55 0.96 -10.38
C GLN A 55 11.00 2.39 -10.75
N ASN A 56 11.34 3.24 -9.78
CA ASN A 56 11.92 4.55 -10.07
C ASN A 56 13.28 4.42 -10.80
N SER A 57 14.09 3.41 -10.47
CA SER A 57 15.33 3.14 -11.21
C SER A 57 15.06 2.69 -12.66
N VAL A 58 13.96 1.99 -12.91
CA VAL A 58 13.54 1.62 -14.27
C VAL A 58 13.09 2.86 -15.05
N VAL A 59 12.30 3.73 -14.42
CA VAL A 59 11.91 5.03 -14.99
C VAL A 59 13.14 5.83 -15.43
N ASP A 60 14.14 5.98 -14.56
CA ASP A 60 15.36 6.72 -14.88
C ASP A 60 16.08 6.14 -16.12
N GLY A 61 16.09 4.81 -16.26
CA GLY A 61 16.64 4.12 -17.42
C GLY A 61 15.85 4.39 -18.69
N LEU A 62 14.53 4.20 -18.65
CA LEU A 62 13.62 4.42 -19.77
C LEU A 62 13.65 5.88 -20.26
N GLU A 63 13.70 6.84 -19.34
CA GLU A 63 13.81 8.26 -19.69
C GLU A 63 15.17 8.61 -20.30
N GLU A 64 16.24 7.93 -19.89
CA GLU A 64 17.54 8.08 -20.54
C GLU A 64 17.52 7.49 -21.95
N ASP A 65 17.00 6.27 -22.11
CA ASP A 65 16.87 5.61 -23.41
C ASP A 65 16.06 6.46 -24.38
N LEU A 66 14.98 7.10 -23.90
CA LEU A 66 14.14 7.98 -24.72
C LEU A 66 14.88 9.18 -25.31
N LYS A 67 15.96 9.65 -24.66
CA LYS A 67 16.81 10.73 -25.18
C LYS A 67 17.67 10.28 -26.35
N TRP A 68 18.03 9.00 -26.40
CA TRP A 68 18.92 8.43 -27.41
C TRP A 68 18.16 7.74 -28.54
N GLU A 69 17.05 7.07 -28.23
CA GLU A 69 16.28 6.22 -29.13
C GLU A 69 14.80 6.63 -29.16
N TYR A 70 14.56 7.88 -29.58
CA TYR A 70 13.21 8.41 -29.65
C TYR A 70 12.34 7.73 -30.72
N SER A 71 11.20 7.19 -30.29
CA SER A 71 10.03 6.96 -31.14
C SER A 71 8.75 7.43 -30.43
N PRO A 72 7.71 7.88 -31.15
CA PRO A 72 6.43 8.28 -30.56
C PRO A 72 5.76 7.16 -29.75
N GLU A 73 5.90 5.92 -30.20
CA GLU A 73 5.37 4.72 -29.54
C GLU A 73 6.11 4.46 -28.22
N PHE A 74 7.44 4.53 -28.24
CA PHE A 74 8.27 4.38 -27.05
C PHE A 74 8.01 5.51 -26.04
N GLU A 75 7.97 6.77 -26.47
CA GLU A 75 7.63 7.92 -25.60
C GLU A 75 6.29 7.70 -24.89
N LYS A 76 5.29 7.19 -25.60
CA LYS A 76 3.97 6.93 -25.04
C LYS A 76 4.02 5.81 -23.98
N GLY A 77 4.75 4.73 -24.25
CA GLY A 77 4.94 3.63 -23.30
C GLY A 77 5.67 4.10 -22.04
N VAL A 78 6.77 4.85 -22.19
CA VAL A 78 7.54 5.40 -21.07
C VAL A 78 6.68 6.32 -20.21
N LYS A 79 5.89 7.23 -20.82
CA LYS A 79 4.97 8.09 -20.06
C LYS A 79 3.89 7.32 -19.31
N ALA A 80 3.36 6.25 -19.89
CA ALA A 80 2.39 5.40 -19.21
C ALA A 80 3.01 4.68 -18.01
N TYR A 81 4.24 4.17 -18.18
CA TYR A 81 5.00 3.54 -17.11
C TYR A 81 5.29 4.51 -15.96
N VAL A 82 5.80 5.71 -16.29
CA VAL A 82 6.04 6.80 -15.33
C VAL A 82 4.78 7.12 -14.53
N ALA A 83 3.63 7.27 -15.18
CA ALA A 83 2.37 7.58 -14.50
C ALA A 83 1.95 6.50 -13.49
N GLU A 84 2.13 5.23 -13.81
CA GLU A 84 1.81 4.14 -12.87
C GLU A 84 2.82 4.08 -11.70
N VAL A 85 4.10 4.43 -11.92
CA VAL A 85 5.09 4.59 -10.83
C VAL A 85 4.77 5.80 -9.95
N GLU A 86 4.30 6.91 -10.52
CA GLU A 86 3.81 8.07 -9.75
C GLU A 86 2.62 7.68 -8.86
N HIS A 87 1.65 6.91 -9.39
CA HIS A 87 0.55 6.38 -8.58
C HIS A 87 1.04 5.48 -7.44
N LEU A 88 2.06 4.65 -7.67
CA LEU A 88 2.65 3.83 -6.62
C LEU A 88 3.30 4.69 -5.52
N ASN A 89 4.02 5.75 -5.90
CA ASN A 89 4.59 6.72 -4.94
C ASN A 89 3.50 7.41 -4.12
N ASP A 90 2.40 7.83 -4.76
CA ASP A 90 1.25 8.45 -4.09
C ASP A 90 0.60 7.50 -3.09
N ASN A 91 0.38 6.24 -3.48
CA ASN A 91 -0.17 5.20 -2.60
C ASN A 91 0.74 4.93 -1.39
N VAL A 92 2.06 4.91 -1.57
CA VAL A 92 3.01 4.80 -0.45
C VAL A 92 2.88 6.00 0.49
N SER A 93 2.79 7.21 -0.05
CA SER A 93 2.61 8.42 0.74
C SER A 93 1.31 8.37 1.57
N GLU A 94 0.20 8.00 0.93
CA GLU A 94 -1.11 7.91 1.57
C GLU A 94 -1.13 6.83 2.67
N LEU A 95 -0.54 5.66 2.43
CA LEU A 95 -0.43 4.61 3.45
C LEU A 95 0.40 5.04 4.68
N ASN A 96 1.47 5.83 4.50
CA ASN A 96 2.19 6.39 5.66
C ASN A 96 1.29 7.37 6.44
N SER A 97 0.50 8.21 5.75
CA SER A 97 -0.46 9.12 6.42
C SER A 97 -1.51 8.34 7.21
N ILE A 98 -2.08 7.28 6.61
CA ILE A 98 -3.07 6.42 7.26
C ILE A 98 -2.47 5.75 8.50
N TYR A 99 -1.24 5.23 8.42
CA TYR A 99 -0.54 4.66 9.56
C TYR A 99 -0.40 5.65 10.73
N ASP A 100 0.04 6.88 10.43
CA ASP A 100 0.21 7.94 11.43
C ASP A 100 -1.13 8.37 12.05
N GLU A 101 -2.19 8.46 11.23
CA GLU A 101 -3.54 8.78 11.70
C GLU A 101 -4.10 7.69 12.62
N LEU A 102 -3.95 6.42 12.24
CA LEU A 102 -4.35 5.26 13.07
C LEU A 102 -3.57 5.21 14.39
N ALA A 103 -2.26 5.50 14.38
CA ALA A 103 -1.47 5.64 15.59
C ALA A 103 -2.02 6.75 16.52
N GLY A 104 -2.43 7.88 15.93
CA GLY A 104 -3.08 8.98 16.65
C GLY A 104 -4.46 8.60 17.22
N HIS A 105 -5.22 7.76 16.52
CA HIS A 105 -6.49 7.22 17.03
C HIS A 105 -6.27 6.26 18.20
N MET A 106 -5.28 5.35 18.08
CA MET A 106 -4.87 4.43 19.14
C MET A 106 -4.49 5.19 20.42
N GLU A 107 -3.62 6.19 20.30
CA GLU A 107 -3.17 7.00 21.44
C GLU A 107 -4.35 7.68 22.18
N LYS A 108 -5.35 8.18 21.43
CA LYS A 108 -6.56 8.79 22.02
C LYS A 108 -7.42 7.75 22.75
N LEU A 109 -7.52 6.52 22.23
CA LEU A 109 -8.24 5.41 22.89
C LEU A 109 -7.53 4.91 24.15
N GLU A 110 -6.19 4.96 24.19
CA GLU A 110 -5.40 4.59 25.37
C GLU A 110 -5.48 5.62 26.50
N LYS A 111 -5.41 6.91 26.17
CA LYS A 111 -5.37 8.00 27.16
C LYS A 111 -6.74 8.37 27.74
N GLY A 112 -7.81 7.73 27.24
CA GLY A 112 -9.19 8.11 27.52
C GLY A 112 -9.55 9.36 26.72
N ALA A 113 -10.33 9.16 25.65
CA ALA A 113 -10.64 10.18 24.64
C ALA A 113 -10.90 11.58 25.25
N PRO A 114 -10.30 12.65 24.72
CA PRO A 114 -10.60 14.01 25.18
C PRO A 114 -12.10 14.29 25.04
N LEU A 115 -12.66 15.12 25.94
CA LEU A 115 -14.10 15.48 26.01
C LEU A 115 -14.73 15.94 24.67
N GLU A 116 -13.89 16.29 23.68
CA GLU A 116 -14.27 16.75 22.34
C GLU A 116 -14.47 15.61 21.32
N TYR A 117 -13.97 14.40 21.58
CA TYR A 117 -14.13 13.24 20.72
C TYR A 117 -14.90 12.14 21.44
N SER A 118 -16.07 11.77 20.91
CA SER A 118 -16.76 10.57 21.36
C SER A 118 -15.99 9.33 20.91
N HIS A 119 -16.06 8.24 21.68
CA HIS A 119 -15.49 6.95 21.27
C HIS A 119 -16.01 6.52 19.89
N THR A 120 -17.30 6.76 19.62
CA THR A 120 -17.94 6.46 18.33
C THR A 120 -17.32 7.25 17.18
N LEU A 121 -16.97 8.52 17.38
CA LEU A 121 -16.32 9.30 16.33
C LEU A 121 -14.91 8.78 16.03
N ILE A 122 -14.16 8.36 17.06
CA ILE A 122 -12.83 7.75 16.86
C ILE A 122 -12.95 6.41 16.11
N GLU A 123 -13.96 5.61 16.43
CA GLU A 123 -14.28 4.36 15.75
C GLU A 123 -14.59 4.57 14.27
N GLU A 124 -15.51 5.49 13.95
CA GLU A 124 -15.88 5.83 12.57
C GLU A 124 -14.67 6.32 11.76
N MET A 125 -13.86 7.21 12.32
CA MET A 125 -12.66 7.72 11.65
C MET A 125 -11.59 6.65 11.45
N ALA A 126 -11.38 5.77 12.44
CA ALA A 126 -10.41 4.69 12.33
C ALA A 126 -10.83 3.68 11.25
N MET A 127 -12.10 3.28 11.24
CA MET A 127 -12.64 2.37 10.22
C MET A 127 -12.55 2.96 8.82
N GLU A 128 -12.88 4.26 8.63
CA GLU A 128 -12.72 4.94 7.34
C GLU A 128 -11.28 4.83 6.80
N LYS A 129 -10.29 4.93 7.69
CA LYS A 129 -8.87 4.81 7.32
C LYS A 129 -8.46 3.37 7.02
N ILE A 130 -9.00 2.41 7.74
CA ILE A 130 -8.77 0.98 7.49
C ILE A 130 -9.35 0.60 6.12
N ASP A 131 -10.60 0.96 5.85
CA ASP A 131 -11.25 0.73 4.55
C ASP A 131 -10.44 1.37 3.41
N ARG A 132 -9.96 2.61 3.62
CA ARG A 132 -9.13 3.30 2.62
C ARG A 132 -7.78 2.60 2.40
N ALA A 133 -7.17 2.04 3.44
CA ALA A 133 -5.93 1.28 3.30
C ALA A 133 -6.15 0.01 2.47
N GLU A 134 -7.27 -0.68 2.66
CA GLU A 134 -7.65 -1.86 1.87
C GLU A 134 -7.83 -1.52 0.38
N GLU A 135 -8.52 -0.42 0.07
CA GLU A 135 -8.66 0.07 -1.31
C GLU A 135 -7.28 0.35 -1.95
N ILE A 136 -6.35 0.91 -1.19
CA ILE A 136 -4.99 1.18 -1.67
C ILE A 136 -4.23 -0.13 -1.91
N PHE A 137 -4.43 -1.16 -1.09
CA PHE A 137 -3.81 -2.47 -1.32
C PHE A 137 -4.28 -3.09 -2.64
N GLU A 138 -5.59 -3.08 -2.91
CA GLU A 138 -6.13 -3.54 -4.19
C GLU A 138 -5.62 -2.70 -5.37
N SER A 139 -5.54 -1.38 -5.21
CA SER A 139 -4.98 -0.49 -6.22
C SER A 139 -3.51 -0.80 -6.52
N ASN A 140 -2.72 -1.14 -5.51
CA ASN A 140 -1.30 -1.47 -5.68
C ASN A 140 -1.11 -2.78 -6.45
N GLU A 141 -1.97 -3.78 -6.23
CA GLU A 141 -1.95 -5.02 -7.02
C GLU A 141 -2.20 -4.71 -8.50
N GLN A 142 -3.20 -3.89 -8.81
CA GLN A 142 -3.51 -3.49 -10.19
C GLN A 142 -2.39 -2.67 -10.84
N ILE A 143 -1.74 -1.77 -10.09
CA ILE A 143 -0.60 -0.99 -10.58
C ILE A 143 0.57 -1.94 -10.93
N GLN A 144 0.86 -2.92 -10.09
CA GLN A 144 1.94 -3.88 -10.36
C GLN A 144 1.67 -4.73 -11.61
N GLU A 145 0.42 -5.17 -11.81
CA GLU A 145 0.04 -5.89 -13.04
C GLU A 145 0.26 -5.02 -14.28
N LYS A 146 -0.18 -3.76 -14.24
CA LYS A 146 0.01 -2.83 -15.36
C LYS A 146 1.48 -2.50 -15.63
N LEU A 147 2.29 -2.29 -14.59
CA LEU A 147 3.73 -2.05 -14.76
C LEU A 147 4.40 -3.22 -15.46
N PHE A 148 4.03 -4.45 -15.12
CA PHE A 148 4.52 -5.65 -15.80
C PHE A 148 4.09 -5.71 -17.27
N GLU A 149 2.81 -5.41 -17.57
CA GLU A 149 2.32 -5.35 -18.96
C GLU A 149 3.03 -4.25 -19.78
N LEU A 150 3.30 -3.10 -19.17
CA LEU A 150 3.99 -1.99 -19.81
C LEU A 150 5.48 -2.30 -20.04
N GLU A 151 6.14 -2.97 -19.11
CA GLU A 151 7.51 -3.45 -19.26
C GLU A 151 7.63 -4.39 -20.46
N GLU A 152 6.74 -5.38 -20.58
CA GLU A 152 6.70 -6.31 -21.72
C GLU A 152 6.47 -5.57 -23.05
N GLN A 153 5.57 -4.58 -23.07
CA GLN A 153 5.33 -3.76 -24.27
C GLN A 153 6.53 -2.90 -24.66
N LEU A 154 7.26 -2.37 -23.68
CA LEU A 154 8.43 -1.53 -23.92
C LEU A 154 9.62 -2.35 -24.44
N ASP A 155 9.82 -3.57 -23.94
CA ASP A 155 10.85 -4.50 -24.40
C ASP A 155 10.68 -4.96 -25.86
N GLU A 156 9.46 -4.87 -26.40
CA GLU A 156 9.15 -5.24 -27.79
C GLU A 156 9.36 -4.11 -28.81
N LEU A 157 9.60 -2.87 -28.36
CA LEU A 157 9.78 -1.68 -29.21
C LEU A 157 11.25 -1.45 -29.61
#